data_AF-A0A9D4ERQ4-F1
#
_entry.id   AF-A0A9D4ERQ4-F1
#
_cell.length_a   1.000
_cell.length_b   1.000
_cell.length_c   1.000
_cell.angle_alpha   90.00
_cell.angle_beta   90.00
_cell.angle_gamma   90.00
#
_symmetry.space_group_name_H-M   'P 1'
#
loop_
_entity.id
_entity.type
_entity.pdbx_description
1 polymer ?
#
loop_
_entity_poly.entity_id
_entity_poly.type
_entity_poly.pdbx_seq_one_letter_code
_entity_poly.pdbx_strand_id
1 'polypeptide(L)'
;MWSNDFDEMLDFKCPYRHQFIANVVSHHDNDKEDRRFALSCRDIIPGGGDQGATCEHSGNVNNLDGIVDYTCPGNGYINGMKSVHDNGAEDRVWAFYCCRMPGKSLTQCTLTDWTNNYDGYQNYHVPNGYAMYGVYSVHSNYYEDRRFRYRICTVGGK
;
A
#
# COMPACT_ATOMS: atom_id res chain seq x y z
N MET A 1 6.74 -13.53 6.20
CA MET A 1 5.48 -14.12 6.69
C MET A 1 4.35 -13.39 6.00
N TRP A 2 3.30 -14.09 5.58
CA TRP A 2 2.12 -13.46 4.99
C TRP A 2 1.33 -12.69 6.06
N SER A 3 0.81 -11.53 5.69
CA SER A 3 -0.01 -10.63 6.51
C SER A 3 -1.49 -11.00 6.48
N ASN A 4 -1.93 -11.75 5.48
CA ASN A 4 -3.24 -12.40 5.38
C ASN A 4 -3.09 -13.73 4.63
N ASP A 5 -4.13 -14.57 4.69
CA ASP A 5 -4.30 -15.68 3.75
C ASP A 5 -5.28 -15.28 2.63
N PHE A 6 -5.48 -16.17 1.65
CA PHE A 6 -6.50 -15.99 0.61
C PHE A 6 -7.91 -15.97 1.21
N ASP A 7 -8.83 -15.24 0.58
CA ASP A 7 -10.21 -14.95 1.00
C ASP A 7 -10.33 -14.24 2.36
N GLU A 8 -9.19 -13.97 3.01
CA GLU A 8 -9.14 -13.35 4.32
C GLU A 8 -8.86 -11.85 4.22
N MET A 9 -9.33 -11.15 5.24
CA MET A 9 -9.10 -9.73 5.39
C MET A 9 -7.61 -9.45 5.60
N LEU A 10 -7.11 -8.45 4.87
CA LEU A 10 -5.85 -7.80 5.16
C LEU A 10 -6.08 -6.64 6.13
N ASP A 11 -5.39 -6.60 7.27
CA ASP A 11 -5.33 -5.43 8.17
C ASP A 11 -3.91 -5.29 8.72
N PHE A 12 -3.04 -4.67 7.92
CA PHE A 12 -1.64 -4.49 8.27
C PHE A 12 -1.33 -3.02 8.58
N LYS A 13 -0.58 -2.80 9.66
CA LYS A 13 -0.01 -1.49 10.01
C LYS A 13 1.44 -1.70 10.40
N CYS A 14 2.30 -0.76 10.02
CA CYS A 14 3.65 -0.75 10.57
C CYS A 14 3.61 -0.61 12.09
N PRO A 15 4.54 -1.24 12.82
CA PRO A 15 4.58 -1.18 14.29
C PRO A 15 4.66 0.23 14.87
N TYR A 16 5.26 1.17 14.13
CA TYR A 16 5.43 2.54 14.57
C TYR A 16 4.87 3.55 13.57
N ARG A 17 4.46 4.72 14.08
CA ARG A 17 3.88 5.79 13.27
C ARG A 17 4.89 6.46 12.36
N HIS A 18 6.17 6.47 12.74
CA HIS A 18 7.29 6.94 11.91
C HIS A 18 7.73 5.97 10.80
N GLN A 19 6.98 4.90 10.54
CA GLN A 19 7.30 3.93 9.50
C GLN A 19 6.32 3.99 8.33
N PHE A 20 6.77 3.51 7.18
CA PHE A 20 5.94 3.32 6.00
C PHE A 20 6.13 1.91 5.44
N ILE A 21 5.16 1.43 4.67
CA ILE A 21 5.26 0.18 3.93
C ILE A 21 6.33 0.33 2.84
N ALA A 22 7.45 -0.37 3.02
CA ALA A 22 8.64 -0.25 2.17
C ALA A 22 8.82 -1.43 1.22
N ASN A 23 8.19 -2.57 1.51
CA ASN A 23 8.15 -3.71 0.60
C ASN A 23 6.74 -4.29 0.56
N VAL A 24 6.28 -4.58 -0.66
CA VAL A 24 5.01 -5.25 -0.93
C VAL A 24 5.31 -6.50 -1.74
N VAL A 25 5.12 -7.64 -1.10
CA VAL A 25 5.09 -8.95 -1.74
C VAL A 25 3.64 -9.39 -1.84
N SER A 26 3.23 -9.87 -3.01
CA SER A 26 1.88 -10.40 -3.22
C SER A 26 1.90 -11.58 -4.17
N HIS A 27 1.02 -12.54 -3.93
CA HIS A 27 0.81 -13.70 -4.78
C HIS A 27 -0.69 -13.92 -4.98
N HIS A 28 -1.06 -14.15 -6.23
CA HIS A 28 -2.40 -14.50 -6.67
C HIS A 28 -2.55 -16.02 -6.75
N ASP A 29 -3.74 -16.52 -6.41
CA ASP A 29 -4.12 -17.92 -6.57
C ASP A 29 -5.40 -18.01 -7.40
N ASN A 30 -5.35 -18.73 -8.52
CA ASN A 30 -6.46 -18.78 -9.48
C ASN A 30 -7.61 -19.70 -9.04
N ASP A 31 -7.44 -20.56 -8.04
CA ASP A 31 -8.57 -21.31 -7.48
C ASP A 31 -9.38 -20.44 -6.50
N LYS A 32 -8.72 -19.44 -5.91
CA LYS A 32 -9.29 -18.46 -4.99
C LYS A 32 -9.71 -17.15 -5.65
N GLU A 33 -9.11 -16.83 -6.80
CA GLU A 33 -9.20 -15.53 -7.46
C GLU A 33 -8.96 -14.38 -6.48
N ASP A 34 -7.87 -14.55 -5.71
CA ASP A 34 -7.52 -13.65 -4.63
C ASP A 34 -6.00 -13.53 -4.43
N ARG A 35 -5.60 -12.42 -3.81
CA ARG A 35 -4.23 -12.12 -3.42
C ARG A 35 -4.04 -12.16 -1.91
N ARG A 36 -2.99 -12.87 -1.48
CA ARG A 36 -2.35 -12.67 -0.17
C ARG A 36 -1.16 -11.72 -0.25
N PHE A 37 -0.86 -11.05 0.84
CA PHE A 37 0.15 -9.99 0.93
C PHE A 37 1.15 -10.26 2.05
N ALA A 38 2.41 -9.94 1.82
CA ALA A 38 3.44 -9.87 2.85
C ALA A 38 4.08 -8.48 2.79
N LEU A 39 3.97 -7.75 3.89
CA LEU A 39 4.32 -6.34 3.97
C LEU A 39 5.44 -6.13 4.99
N SER A 40 6.42 -5.29 4.65
CA SER A 40 7.46 -4.90 5.59
C SER A 40 7.69 -3.39 5.59
N CYS A 41 8.21 -2.91 6.71
CA CYS A 41 8.24 -1.50 7.07
C CYS A 41 9.66 -0.95 7.10
N ARG A 42 9.80 0.33 6.79
CA ARG A 42 11.04 1.10 6.98
C ARG A 42 10.71 2.43 7.64
N ASP A 43 11.63 2.93 8.45
CA ASP A 43 11.51 4.25 9.05
C ASP A 43 11.53 5.34 7.97
N ILE A 44 10.70 6.36 8.13
CA ILE A 44 10.71 7.57 7.28
C ILE A 44 12.03 8.34 7.44
N ILE A 45 12.64 8.27 8.64
CA ILE A 45 14.00 8.72 8.94
C ILE A 45 14.73 7.51 9.53
N PRO A 46 15.79 6.99 8.90
CA PRO A 46 16.54 5.86 9.45
C PRO A 46 17.00 6.11 10.89
N GLY A 47 16.54 5.28 11.83
CA GLY A 47 16.88 5.41 13.25
C GLY A 47 16.22 6.60 13.98
N GLY A 48 15.29 7.30 13.33
CA GLY A 48 14.49 8.36 13.93
C GLY A 48 13.25 7.78 14.61
N GLY A 49 12.86 8.34 15.77
CA GLY A 49 11.63 7.95 16.47
C GLY A 49 10.36 8.63 15.93
N ASP A 50 9.26 8.48 16.68
CA ASP A 50 7.93 8.98 16.30
C ASP A 50 7.86 10.50 16.02
N GLN A 51 8.67 11.34 16.69
CA GLN A 51 8.76 12.80 16.48
C GLN A 51 7.40 13.54 16.35
N GLY A 52 6.38 13.08 17.07
CA GLY A 52 5.03 13.65 16.96
C GLY A 52 4.26 13.27 15.70
N ALA A 53 4.62 12.16 15.05
CA ALA A 53 3.90 11.61 13.93
C ALA A 53 2.42 11.37 14.29
N THR A 54 1.54 11.79 13.40
CA THR A 54 0.09 11.63 13.53
C THR A 54 -0.42 10.81 12.37
N CYS A 55 -1.49 10.07 12.59
CA CYS A 55 -2.01 9.17 11.57
C CYS A 55 -3.53 9.17 11.55
N GLU A 56 -4.07 8.85 10.38
CA GLU A 56 -5.49 8.80 10.10
C GLU A 56 -5.83 7.65 9.14
N HIS A 57 -7.07 7.19 9.19
CA HIS A 57 -7.57 6.15 8.30
C HIS A 57 -8.28 6.81 7.11
N SER A 58 -8.05 6.31 5.90
CA SER A 58 -8.66 6.87 4.69
C SER A 58 -10.16 6.60 4.57
N GLY A 59 -10.65 5.56 5.24
CA GLY A 59 -11.91 4.91 4.86
C GLY A 59 -11.71 4.06 3.59
N ASN A 60 -12.79 3.46 3.08
CA ASN A 60 -12.72 2.74 1.81
C ASN A 60 -12.49 3.75 0.68
N VAL A 61 -11.51 3.47 -0.19
CA VAL A 61 -11.11 4.40 -1.27
C VAL A 61 -11.60 3.96 -2.64
N ASN A 62 -12.17 2.77 -2.74
CA ASN A 62 -12.80 2.23 -3.94
C ASN A 62 -14.02 1.37 -3.56
N ASN A 63 -14.81 1.03 -4.57
CA ASN A 63 -15.76 -0.08 -4.52
C ASN A 63 -15.18 -1.29 -5.28
N LEU A 64 -15.84 -2.44 -5.21
CA LEU A 64 -15.53 -3.61 -6.05
C LEU A 64 -15.53 -3.24 -7.54
N ASP A 65 -14.66 -3.87 -8.32
CA ASP A 65 -14.28 -3.59 -9.72
C ASP A 65 -13.75 -2.17 -9.97
N GLY A 66 -13.76 -1.33 -8.93
CA GLY A 66 -13.33 0.05 -8.96
C GLY A 66 -11.82 0.18 -8.92
N ILE A 67 -11.33 1.21 -9.60
CA ILE A 67 -9.92 1.60 -9.50
C ILE A 67 -9.60 2.06 -8.08
N VAL A 68 -8.40 1.73 -7.62
CA VAL A 68 -7.78 2.47 -6.52
C VAL A 68 -6.97 3.58 -7.17
N ASP A 69 -7.29 4.83 -6.82
CA ASP A 69 -6.43 5.97 -7.10
C ASP A 69 -6.34 6.84 -5.85
N TYR A 70 -5.41 6.47 -4.96
CA TYR A 70 -5.32 7.09 -3.65
C TYR A 70 -3.94 7.63 -3.34
N THR A 71 -3.92 8.75 -2.64
CA THR A 71 -2.74 9.44 -2.12
C THR A 71 -3.06 9.90 -0.70
N CYS A 72 -2.15 9.63 0.24
CA CYS A 72 -2.30 10.10 1.60
C CYS A 72 -2.35 11.64 1.64
N PRO A 73 -3.32 12.23 2.37
CA PRO A 73 -3.45 13.68 2.46
C PRO A 73 -2.29 14.30 3.25
N GLY A 74 -2.12 15.62 3.12
CA GLY A 74 -1.22 16.41 3.99
C GLY A 74 0.26 16.04 3.93
N ASN A 75 0.75 15.56 2.78
CA ASN A 75 2.10 14.98 2.61
C ASN A 75 2.35 13.75 3.51
N GLY A 76 1.30 12.98 3.81
CA GLY A 76 1.42 11.74 4.55
C GLY A 76 1.98 10.59 3.71
N TYR A 77 2.46 9.55 4.38
CA TYR A 77 2.94 8.30 3.81
C TYR A 77 2.03 7.12 4.20
N ILE A 78 2.05 6.06 3.38
CA ILE A 78 1.30 4.83 3.61
C ILE A 78 2.00 4.03 4.71
N ASN A 79 1.43 4.04 5.91
CA ASN A 79 1.89 3.27 7.07
C ASN A 79 1.22 1.89 7.15
N GLY A 80 -0.02 1.79 6.68
CA GLY A 80 -0.79 0.55 6.72
C GLY A 80 -1.71 0.39 5.52
N MET A 81 -2.10 -0.85 5.28
CA MET A 81 -2.96 -1.27 4.19
C MET A 81 -4.02 -2.22 4.76
N LYS A 82 -5.27 -1.92 4.49
CA LYS A 82 -6.43 -2.72 4.87
C LYS A 82 -7.24 -3.06 3.65
N SER A 83 -7.71 -4.29 3.56
CA SER A 83 -8.49 -4.72 2.42
C SER A 83 -9.41 -5.89 2.74
N VAL A 84 -10.63 -5.83 2.23
CA VAL A 84 -11.65 -6.87 2.38
C VAL A 84 -11.93 -7.45 1.00
N HIS A 85 -11.83 -8.77 0.88
CA HIS A 85 -12.14 -9.52 -0.33
C HIS A 85 -13.62 -9.91 -0.36
N ASP A 86 -14.17 -10.01 -1.56
CA ASP A 86 -15.52 -10.46 -1.84
C ASP A 86 -15.46 -11.60 -2.88
N ASN A 87 -15.79 -12.82 -2.46
CA ASN A 87 -15.78 -14.01 -3.33
C ASN A 87 -16.85 -13.98 -4.44
N GLY A 88 -17.78 -13.01 -4.43
CA GLY A 88 -18.77 -12.88 -5.50
C GLY A 88 -18.20 -12.10 -6.68
N ALA A 89 -17.50 -11.02 -6.39
CA ALA A 89 -16.82 -10.18 -7.37
C ALA A 89 -15.38 -10.64 -7.64
N GLU A 90 -14.82 -11.51 -6.81
CA GLU A 90 -13.41 -11.90 -6.80
C GLU A 90 -12.49 -10.67 -6.85
N ASP A 91 -12.80 -9.74 -5.95
CA ASP A 91 -12.15 -8.46 -5.91
C ASP A 91 -12.07 -7.93 -4.47
N ARG A 92 -11.23 -6.91 -4.28
CA ARG A 92 -10.98 -6.30 -2.99
C ARG A 92 -11.33 -4.82 -2.91
N VAL A 93 -11.97 -4.44 -1.81
CA VAL A 93 -12.12 -3.05 -1.37
C VAL A 93 -10.93 -2.65 -0.51
N TRP A 94 -10.36 -1.47 -0.75
CA TRP A 94 -9.12 -1.01 -0.14
C TRP A 94 -9.33 0.19 0.77
N ALA A 95 -8.57 0.21 1.86
CA ALA A 95 -8.39 1.34 2.75
C ALA A 95 -6.93 1.42 3.19
N PHE A 96 -6.48 2.61 3.59
CA PHE A 96 -5.11 2.88 3.95
C PHE A 96 -5.02 3.59 5.30
N TYR A 97 -3.92 3.33 5.99
CA TYR A 97 -3.54 4.07 7.18
C TYR A 97 -2.41 5.03 6.81
N CYS A 98 -2.71 6.32 6.85
CA CYS A 98 -1.82 7.39 6.45
C CYS A 98 -1.20 8.02 7.69
N CYS A 99 0.12 8.19 7.71
CA CYS A 99 0.83 8.88 8.76
C CYS A 99 1.57 10.08 8.18
N ARG A 100 1.76 11.13 8.98
CA ARG A 100 2.54 12.32 8.63
C ARG A 100 3.50 12.64 9.76
N MET A 101 4.71 13.05 9.39
CA MET A 101 5.75 13.43 10.35
C MET A 101 5.99 14.94 10.31
N PRO A 102 5.86 15.64 11.45
CA PRO A 102 6.21 17.06 11.54
C PRO A 102 7.65 17.33 11.07
N GLY A 103 7.87 18.45 10.37
CA GLY A 103 9.19 18.85 9.88
C GLY A 103 9.72 18.05 8.69
N LYS A 104 8.96 17.07 8.19
CA LYS A 104 9.29 16.33 6.96
C LYS A 104 8.36 16.69 5.81
N SER A 105 8.92 16.61 4.61
CA SER A 105 8.22 16.85 3.36
C SER A 105 8.47 15.69 2.41
N LEU A 106 7.43 15.34 1.66
CA LEU A 106 7.53 14.44 0.53
C LEU A 106 7.64 15.30 -0.73
N THR A 107 8.70 15.09 -1.51
CA THR A 107 9.02 15.88 -2.70
C THR A 107 9.37 14.97 -3.86
N GLN A 108 9.46 15.53 -5.08
CA GLN A 108 9.88 14.81 -6.29
C GLN A 108 9.14 13.47 -6.48
N CYS A 109 7.82 13.54 -6.40
CA CYS A 109 6.97 12.37 -6.41
C CYS A 109 6.82 11.78 -7.81
N THR A 110 6.76 10.46 -7.89
CA THR A 110 6.55 9.71 -9.13
C THR A 110 5.62 8.52 -8.92
N LEU A 111 4.96 8.10 -9.99
CA LEU A 111 4.21 6.86 -10.07
C LEU A 111 5.09 5.80 -10.72
N THR A 112 5.32 4.67 -10.05
CA THR A 112 6.11 3.56 -10.60
C THR A 112 5.47 3.01 -11.87
N ASP A 113 6.17 2.18 -12.64
CA ASP A 113 5.52 1.28 -13.60
C ASP A 113 4.66 0.22 -12.87
N TRP A 114 3.96 -0.60 -13.64
CA TRP A 114 3.27 -1.79 -13.10
C TRP A 114 4.27 -2.67 -12.38
N THR A 115 3.96 -2.97 -11.11
CA THR A 115 4.85 -3.77 -10.26
C THR A 115 4.55 -5.26 -10.31
N ASN A 116 3.47 -5.64 -10.98
CA ASN A 116 3.05 -7.00 -11.29
C ASN A 116 2.19 -7.01 -12.56
N ASN A 117 2.08 -8.20 -13.18
CA ASN A 117 1.00 -8.53 -14.11
C ASN A 117 -0.18 -9.15 -13.35
N TYR A 118 -1.34 -9.28 -14.03
CA TYR A 118 -2.44 -10.10 -13.54
C TYR A 118 -1.95 -11.55 -13.41
N ASP A 119 -2.42 -12.27 -12.39
CA ASP A 119 -1.99 -13.59 -11.92
C ASP A 119 -0.50 -13.65 -11.53
N GLY A 120 0.18 -12.51 -11.64
CA GLY A 120 1.60 -12.38 -11.49
C GLY A 120 1.99 -12.20 -10.03
N TYR A 121 3.12 -12.80 -9.68
CA TYR A 121 3.81 -12.50 -8.44
C TYR A 121 4.27 -11.04 -8.41
N GLN A 122 4.19 -10.43 -7.23
CA GLN A 122 4.65 -9.08 -6.96
C GLN A 122 5.75 -9.12 -5.90
N ASN A 123 6.82 -8.35 -6.11
CA ASN A 123 7.82 -8.07 -5.08
C ASN A 123 8.42 -6.68 -5.30
N TYR A 124 7.69 -5.66 -4.85
CA TYR A 124 8.10 -4.28 -5.01
C TYR A 124 8.83 -3.76 -3.77
N HIS A 125 9.96 -3.09 -3.98
CA HIS A 125 10.73 -2.43 -2.92
C HIS A 125 10.79 -0.92 -3.19
N VAL A 126 10.43 -0.12 -2.19
CA VAL A 126 10.60 1.33 -2.25
C VAL A 126 12.11 1.65 -2.22
N PRO A 127 12.64 2.37 -3.23
CA PRO A 127 14.05 2.73 -3.27
C PRO A 127 14.52 3.47 -2.02
N ASN A 128 15.80 3.36 -1.67
CA ASN A 128 16.36 4.10 -0.54
C ASN A 128 16.21 5.62 -0.75
N GLY A 129 15.88 6.35 0.32
CA GLY A 129 15.58 7.79 0.26
C GLY A 129 14.16 8.13 -0.19
N TYR A 130 13.36 7.15 -0.60
CA TYR A 130 11.96 7.31 -0.95
C TYR A 130 11.02 6.74 0.11
N ALA A 131 9.81 7.29 0.15
CA ALA A 131 8.67 6.77 0.90
C ALA A 131 7.45 6.56 -0.02
N MET A 132 6.66 5.52 0.27
CA MET A 132 5.39 5.28 -0.39
C MET A 132 4.32 6.21 0.21
N TYR A 133 3.56 6.89 -0.65
CA TYR A 133 2.54 7.85 -0.22
C TYR A 133 1.19 7.68 -0.92
N GLY A 134 1.12 6.76 -1.87
CA GLY A 134 -0.13 6.44 -2.56
C GLY A 134 -0.05 5.13 -3.31
N VAL A 135 -1.22 4.65 -3.71
CA VAL A 135 -1.41 3.39 -4.42
C VAL A 135 -2.32 3.66 -5.61
N TYR A 136 -1.99 3.06 -6.74
CA TYR A 136 -2.86 2.99 -7.90
C TYR A 136 -3.06 1.53 -8.30
N SER A 137 -4.29 1.09 -8.46
CA SER A 137 -4.60 -0.29 -8.82
C SER A 137 -5.84 -0.40 -9.70
N VAL A 138 -5.81 -1.35 -10.64
CA VAL A 138 -6.95 -1.70 -11.50
C VAL A 138 -7.20 -3.19 -11.38
N HIS A 139 -8.47 -3.54 -11.23
CA HIS A 139 -8.99 -4.90 -11.31
C HIS A 139 -9.26 -5.27 -12.77
N SER A 140 -9.36 -6.57 -13.06
CA SER A 140 -9.82 -7.09 -14.34
C SER A 140 -10.71 -8.30 -14.13
N ASN A 141 -11.98 -8.20 -14.53
CA ASN A 141 -12.94 -9.32 -14.49
C ASN A 141 -12.62 -10.48 -15.45
N TYR A 142 -11.55 -10.39 -16.25
CA TYR A 142 -11.08 -11.54 -17.05
C TYR A 142 -10.11 -12.42 -16.25
N TYR A 143 -9.28 -11.80 -15.42
CA TYR A 143 -8.31 -12.47 -14.56
C TYR A 143 -8.81 -12.61 -13.12
N GLU A 144 -9.88 -11.89 -12.76
CA GLU A 144 -10.33 -11.67 -11.39
C GLU A 144 -9.21 -11.27 -10.43
N ASP A 145 -8.36 -10.37 -10.93
CA ASP A 145 -7.14 -9.99 -10.24
C ASP A 145 -6.83 -8.49 -10.39
N ARG A 146 -5.97 -7.98 -9.50
CA ARG A 146 -5.48 -6.60 -9.49
C ARG A 146 -4.00 -6.48 -9.86
N ARG A 147 -3.69 -5.46 -10.65
CA ARG A 147 -2.33 -4.94 -10.80
C ARG A 147 -2.13 -3.67 -9.99
N PHE A 148 -0.88 -3.43 -9.59
CA PHE A 148 -0.53 -2.33 -8.69
C PHE A 148 0.60 -1.47 -9.24
N ARG A 149 0.48 -0.16 -9.02
CA ARG A 149 1.52 0.86 -9.11
C ARG A 149 1.56 1.60 -7.79
N TYR A 150 2.74 2.11 -7.43
CA TYR A 150 2.92 2.85 -6.20
C TYR A 150 3.35 4.27 -6.48
N ARG A 151 2.82 5.19 -5.70
CA ARG A 151 3.31 6.56 -5.69
C ARG A 151 4.39 6.67 -4.63
N ILE A 152 5.58 7.10 -5.04
CA ILE A 152 6.74 7.30 -4.16
C ILE A 152 7.27 8.72 -4.27
N CYS A 153 7.78 9.27 -3.18
CA CYS A 153 8.42 10.59 -3.14
C CYS A 153 9.76 10.49 -2.42
N THR A 154 10.71 11.37 -2.75
CA THR A 154 11.90 11.57 -1.91
C THR A 154 11.49 12.18 -0.57
N VAL A 155 12.16 11.75 0.50
CA VAL A 155 11.94 12.30 1.85
C VAL A 155 12.91 13.45 2.09
N GLY A 156 12.37 14.67 2.20
CA GLY A 156 13.10 15.89 2.52
C GLY A 156 12.85 16.40 3.94
N GLY A 157 13.73 17.29 4.41
CA GLY A 157 13.44 18.18 5.53
C GLY A 157 12.85 19.49 5.04
N LYS A 158 11.99 20.12 5.86
CA LYS A 158 11.70 21.55 5.71
C LYS A 158 12.66 22.37 6.56
#